data_AF-A0A2G8TCN0-F1
#
_entry.id   AF-A0A2G8TCN0-F1
#
_cell.length_a   1.000
_cell.length_b   1.000
_cell.length_c   1.000
_cell.angle_alpha   90.00
_cell.angle_beta   90.00
_cell.angle_gamma   90.00
#
_symmetry.space_group_name_H-M   'P 1'
#
loop_
_entity.id
_entity.type
_entity.pdbx_description
1 polymer ?
#
loop_
_entity_poly.entity_id
_entity_poly.type
_entity_poly.pdbx_seq_one_letter_code
_entity_poly.pdbx_strand_id
1 'polypeptide(L)'
;MQEKIYNVLFLCTGNSARSIMAEALLTTMAKGRFRGFSAGSSPGGAVNPFALELVTETGYPIEQLRSKSWDEFATPAAPHMDFIFTVCDNAAGEVCPYWPGHPMSAHWGFEDPAAVVGTDEEKRAAFHRIFRQIMTRVNIFLSLPLHMLEKNAIQREIQTIGTTPV
;
A
#
# COMPACT_ATOMS: atom_id res chain seq x y z
N MET A 1 26.49 -10.80 -4.15
CA MET A 1 25.13 -11.26 -4.47
C MET A 1 24.23 -10.05 -4.32
N GLN A 2 23.44 -9.67 -5.35
CA GLN A 2 22.46 -8.61 -5.17
C GLN A 2 21.37 -9.11 -4.20
N GLU A 3 21.06 -8.34 -3.17
CA GLU A 3 19.91 -8.62 -2.32
C GLU A 3 18.63 -8.53 -3.17
N LYS A 4 17.74 -9.51 -3.03
CA LYS A 4 16.46 -9.51 -3.72
C LYS A 4 15.63 -8.29 -3.28
N ILE A 5 15.16 -7.50 -4.24
CA ILE A 5 14.17 -6.45 -4.01
C ILE A 5 12.78 -7.08 -4.06
N TYR A 6 11.98 -6.88 -3.02
CA TYR A 6 10.60 -7.36 -2.97
C TYR A 6 9.62 -6.31 -3.49
N ASN A 7 8.77 -6.71 -4.43
CA ASN A 7 7.73 -5.82 -4.97
C ASN A 7 6.42 -6.00 -4.19
N VAL A 8 5.82 -4.88 -3.78
CA VAL A 8 4.58 -4.87 -2.98
C VAL A 8 3.54 -3.99 -3.67
N LEU A 9 2.35 -4.54 -3.90
CA LEU A 9 1.22 -3.80 -4.48
C LEU A 9 0.16 -3.49 -3.41
N PHE A 10 -0.10 -2.20 -3.18
CA PHE A 10 -1.17 -1.72 -2.32
C PHE A 10 -2.44 -1.44 -3.13
N LEU A 11 -3.54 -2.09 -2.76
CA LEU A 11 -4.82 -1.99 -3.46
C LEU A 11 -5.85 -1.24 -2.61
N CYS A 12 -6.48 -0.23 -3.19
CA CYS A 12 -7.71 0.37 -2.63
C CYS A 12 -8.69 0.67 -3.76
N THR A 13 -9.93 1.07 -3.47
CA THR A 13 -10.92 1.29 -4.52
C THR A 13 -10.51 2.38 -5.51
N GLY A 14 -10.19 3.59 -5.01
CA GLY A 14 -9.95 4.76 -5.86
C GLY A 14 -8.51 5.04 -6.27
N ASN A 15 -7.52 4.33 -5.71
CA ASN A 15 -6.10 4.65 -5.82
C ASN A 15 -5.80 6.16 -5.74
N SER A 16 -6.27 6.79 -4.66
CA SER A 16 -6.21 8.24 -4.51
C SER A 16 -5.55 8.69 -3.20
N ALA A 17 -5.71 7.94 -2.10
CA ALA A 17 -5.17 8.32 -0.79
C ALA A 17 -4.36 7.19 -0.12
N ARG A 18 -5.04 6.22 0.52
CA ARG A 18 -4.41 5.17 1.35
C ARG A 18 -3.31 4.39 0.64
N SER A 19 -3.59 3.85 -0.55
CA SER A 19 -2.61 3.04 -1.28
C SER A 19 -1.43 3.88 -1.82
N ILE A 20 -1.66 5.16 -2.14
CA ILE A 20 -0.61 6.12 -2.53
C ILE A 20 0.33 6.41 -1.36
N MET A 21 -0.23 6.70 -0.18
CA MET A 21 0.57 6.91 1.04
C MET A 21 1.38 5.66 1.40
N ALA A 22 0.80 4.47 1.24
CA ALA A 22 1.47 3.20 1.52
C ALA A 22 2.62 2.89 0.51
N GLU A 23 2.41 3.12 -0.79
CA GLU A 23 3.46 3.00 -1.83
C GLU A 23 4.68 3.86 -1.49
N ALA A 24 4.43 5.13 -1.15
CA ALA A 24 5.48 6.10 -0.85
C ALA A 24 6.24 5.77 0.44
N LEU A 25 5.52 5.48 1.52
CA LEU A 25 6.10 5.12 2.82
C LEU A 25 6.96 3.85 2.70
N LEU A 26 6.43 2.80 2.09
CA LEU A 26 7.19 1.56 1.94
C LEU A 26 8.48 1.80 1.16
N THR A 27 8.40 2.45 0.01
CA THR A 27 9.55 2.63 -0.88
C THR A 27 10.64 3.48 -0.25
N THR A 28 10.27 4.58 0.43
CA THR A 28 11.23 5.49 1.07
C THR A 28 11.86 4.87 2.31
N MET A 29 11.09 4.13 3.12
CA MET A 29 11.57 3.53 4.36
C MET A 29 12.37 2.24 4.15
N ALA A 30 12.17 1.54 3.03
CA ALA A 30 12.75 0.22 2.78
C ALA A 30 14.26 0.20 2.48
N LYS A 31 14.89 1.36 2.25
CA LYS A 31 16.33 1.48 1.93
C LYS A 31 16.79 0.54 0.81
N GLY A 32 15.96 0.37 -0.21
CA GLY A 32 16.23 -0.47 -1.38
C GLY A 32 15.85 -1.95 -1.26
N ARG A 33 15.36 -2.42 -0.10
CA ARG A 33 14.93 -3.83 0.06
C ARG A 33 13.53 -4.12 -0.52
N PHE A 34 12.70 -3.08 -0.61
CA PHE A 34 11.34 -3.18 -1.15
C PHE A 34 11.09 -2.06 -2.14
N ARG A 35 10.23 -2.35 -3.11
CA ARG A 35 9.63 -1.37 -4.01
C ARG A 35 8.11 -1.44 -3.87
N GLY A 36 7.51 -0.32 -3.52
CA GLY A 36 6.06 -0.17 -3.45
C GLY A 36 5.46 0.15 -4.82
N PHE A 37 4.24 -0.33 -5.02
CA PHE A 37 3.33 0.02 -6.09
C PHE A 37 1.94 0.19 -5.49
N SER A 38 1.07 0.93 -6.15
CA SER A 38 -0.33 1.04 -5.78
C SER A 38 -1.23 0.99 -7.00
N ALA A 39 -2.47 0.53 -6.80
CA ALA A 39 -3.50 0.56 -7.82
C ALA A 39 -4.89 0.54 -7.18
N GLY A 40 -5.92 0.62 -8.01
CA GLY A 40 -7.28 0.46 -7.56
C GLY A 40 -8.21 -0.19 -8.55
N SER A 41 -9.34 -0.68 -8.02
CA SER A 41 -10.36 -1.37 -8.80
C SER A 41 -11.26 -0.42 -9.59
N SER A 42 -11.45 0.80 -9.09
CA SER A 42 -12.17 1.88 -9.74
C SER A 42 -11.41 3.19 -9.52
N PRO A 43 -10.28 3.39 -10.21
CA PRO A 43 -9.40 4.52 -9.97
C PRO A 43 -10.13 5.85 -10.18
N GLY A 44 -9.98 6.77 -9.23
CA GLY A 44 -10.63 8.09 -9.25
C GLY A 44 -10.02 9.07 -10.26
N GLY A 45 -8.95 8.67 -10.96
CA GLY A 45 -8.28 9.47 -11.99
C GLY A 45 -7.28 10.50 -11.45
N ALA A 46 -7.33 10.84 -10.16
CA ALA A 46 -6.40 11.76 -9.52
C ALA A 46 -6.00 11.32 -8.10
N VAL A 47 -4.78 11.65 -7.72
CA VAL A 47 -4.27 11.52 -6.34
C VAL A 47 -4.90 12.62 -5.49
N ASN A 48 -5.32 12.27 -4.27
CA ASN A 48 -5.92 13.21 -3.34
C ASN A 48 -4.88 14.26 -2.89
N PRO A 49 -5.20 15.57 -2.92
CA PRO A 49 -4.26 16.63 -2.55
C PRO A 49 -3.66 16.46 -1.14
N PHE A 50 -4.46 16.07 -0.14
CA PHE A 50 -3.97 15.88 1.23
C PHE A 50 -3.04 14.66 1.37
N ALA A 51 -3.24 13.62 0.55
CA ALA A 51 -2.27 12.52 0.48
C ALA A 51 -0.97 12.99 -0.18
N LEU A 52 -1.06 13.82 -1.23
CA LEU A 52 0.12 14.34 -1.92
C LEU A 52 0.96 15.26 -1.02
N GLU A 53 0.32 16.10 -0.20
CA GLU A 53 1.00 16.91 0.84
C GLU A 53 1.91 16.02 1.71
N LEU A 54 1.35 14.94 2.27
CA LEU A 54 2.08 14.03 3.16
C LEU A 54 3.15 13.21 2.44
N VAL A 55 2.87 12.76 1.22
CA VAL A 55 3.84 11.98 0.45
C VAL A 55 5.05 12.82 0.07
N THR A 56 4.87 14.11 -0.22
CA THR A 56 5.98 15.03 -0.52
C THR A 56 7.00 15.07 0.62
N GLU A 57 6.54 15.01 1.88
CA GLU A 57 7.41 15.01 3.07
C GLU A 57 8.26 13.75 3.21
N THR A 58 7.90 12.64 2.54
CA THR A 58 8.65 11.38 2.61
C THR A 58 9.90 11.36 1.73
N GLY A 59 10.01 12.28 0.77
CA GLY A 59 11.04 12.26 -0.26
C GLY A 59 10.77 11.28 -1.41
N TYR A 60 9.55 10.75 -1.52
CA TYR A 60 9.14 9.93 -2.66
C TYR A 60 9.01 10.78 -3.94
N PRO A 61 9.45 10.31 -5.12
CA PRO A 61 9.30 11.04 -6.38
C PRO A 61 7.82 11.18 -6.77
N ILE A 62 7.25 12.35 -6.55
CA ILE A 62 5.81 12.63 -6.75
C ILE A 62 5.38 12.47 -8.21
N GLU A 63 6.30 12.59 -9.15
CA GLU A 63 6.08 12.47 -10.60
C GLU A 63 5.71 11.03 -11.00
N GLN A 64 6.02 10.06 -10.12
CA GLN A 64 5.69 8.65 -10.31
C GLN A 64 4.28 8.30 -9.78
N LEU A 65 3.66 9.19 -9.00
CA LEU A 65 2.34 8.97 -8.43
C LEU A 65 1.25 9.26 -9.45
N ARG A 66 0.33 8.31 -9.59
CA ARG A 66 -0.89 8.47 -10.39
C ARG A 66 -1.94 7.49 -9.91
N SER A 67 -3.21 7.89 -10.08
CA SER A 67 -4.35 6.99 -9.90
C SER A 67 -4.45 6.08 -11.12
N LYS A 68 -4.44 4.76 -10.91
CA LYS A 68 -4.39 3.75 -11.97
C LYS A 68 -5.16 2.48 -11.65
N SER A 69 -5.63 1.80 -12.69
CA SER A 69 -6.31 0.51 -12.55
C SER A 69 -5.31 -0.57 -12.13
N TRP A 70 -5.78 -1.50 -11.32
CA TRP A 70 -5.05 -2.70 -10.96
C TRP A 70 -4.82 -3.65 -12.16
N ASP A 71 -5.52 -3.45 -13.27
CA ASP A 71 -5.44 -4.28 -14.47
C ASP A 71 -4.05 -4.17 -15.11
N GLU A 72 -3.40 -3.01 -14.93
CA GLU A 72 -2.03 -2.79 -15.39
C GLU A 72 -1.03 -3.77 -14.77
N PHE A 73 -1.33 -4.26 -13.56
CA PHE A 73 -0.51 -5.21 -12.82
C PHE A 73 -0.88 -6.68 -13.06
N ALA A 74 -1.98 -6.94 -13.77
CA ALA A 74 -2.40 -8.28 -14.16
C ALA A 74 -1.86 -8.70 -15.53
N THR A 75 -1.12 -7.83 -16.22
CA THR A 75 -0.57 -8.11 -17.56
C THR A 75 0.72 -8.93 -17.49
N PRO A 76 1.08 -9.72 -18.53
CA PRO A 76 2.36 -10.45 -18.56
C PRO A 76 3.61 -9.55 -18.53
N ALA A 77 3.47 -8.27 -18.88
CA ALA A 77 4.55 -7.29 -18.87
C ALA A 77 4.64 -6.54 -17.53
N ALA A 78 3.69 -6.76 -16.61
CA ALA A 78 3.70 -6.13 -15.31
C ALA A 78 4.92 -6.60 -14.49
N PRO A 79 5.43 -5.74 -13.58
CA PRO A 79 6.40 -6.19 -12.61
C PRO A 79 5.84 -7.35 -11.78
N HIS A 80 6.67 -8.35 -11.50
CA HIS A 80 6.28 -9.48 -10.64
C HIS A 80 6.03 -8.96 -9.21
N MET A 81 4.86 -9.26 -8.62
CA MET A 81 4.54 -8.91 -7.24
C MET A 81 4.92 -10.05 -6.29
N ASP A 82 5.59 -9.73 -5.19
CA ASP A 82 5.84 -10.69 -4.10
C ASP A 82 4.71 -10.62 -3.04
N PHE A 83 4.17 -9.41 -2.82
CA PHE A 83 3.13 -9.15 -1.83
C PHE A 83 2.01 -8.28 -2.41
N ILE A 84 0.78 -8.53 -1.96
CA ILE A 84 -0.38 -7.70 -2.24
C ILE A 84 -1.10 -7.35 -0.94
N PHE A 85 -1.31 -6.06 -0.69
CA PHE A 85 -2.01 -5.58 0.50
C PHE A 85 -3.25 -4.78 0.13
N THR A 86 -4.43 -5.25 0.51
CA THR A 86 -5.66 -4.46 0.38
C THR A 86 -5.78 -3.53 1.58
N VAL A 87 -6.01 -2.23 1.33
CA VAL A 87 -6.01 -1.19 2.37
C VAL A 87 -7.37 -0.53 2.59
N CYS A 88 -8.39 -0.99 1.87
CA CYS A 88 -9.80 -0.69 2.15
C CYS A 88 -10.62 -1.98 2.14
N ASP A 89 -11.71 -2.01 2.91
CA ASP A 89 -12.57 -3.18 3.06
C ASP A 89 -13.22 -3.57 1.73
N ASN A 90 -13.60 -2.58 0.91
CA ASN A 90 -14.15 -2.81 -0.42
C ASN A 90 -13.16 -3.56 -1.34
N ALA A 91 -11.87 -3.19 -1.34
CA ALA A 91 -10.88 -3.88 -2.17
C ALA A 91 -10.59 -5.30 -1.65
N ALA A 92 -10.84 -5.60 -0.37
CA ALA A 92 -10.72 -6.95 0.16
C ALA A 92 -11.89 -7.86 -0.24
N GLY A 93 -13.08 -7.29 -0.46
CA GLY A 93 -14.29 -8.02 -0.84
C GLY A 93 -14.53 -8.17 -2.35
N GLU A 94 -13.74 -7.49 -3.19
CA GLU A 94 -13.85 -7.57 -4.64
C GLU A 94 -13.14 -8.82 -5.20
N VAL A 95 -13.67 -9.34 -6.32
CA VAL A 95 -13.05 -10.46 -7.03
C VAL A 95 -11.72 -9.98 -7.61
N CYS A 96 -10.64 -10.21 -6.87
CA CYS A 96 -9.29 -9.86 -7.31
C CYS A 96 -8.96 -10.60 -8.62
N PRO A 97 -8.31 -9.93 -9.58
CA PRO A 97 -7.82 -10.59 -10.78
C PRO A 97 -6.79 -11.68 -10.41
N TYR A 98 -6.61 -12.65 -11.29
CA TYR A 98 -5.53 -13.62 -11.14
C TYR A 98 -4.18 -12.91 -11.22
N TRP A 99 -3.39 -13.00 -10.16
CA TRP A 99 -2.07 -12.39 -10.07
C TRP A 99 -0.99 -13.37 -10.53
N PRO A 100 -0.22 -13.06 -11.58
CA PRO A 100 0.93 -13.87 -11.97
C PRO A 100 1.90 -14.04 -10.79
N GLY A 101 2.37 -15.27 -10.57
CA GLY A 101 3.36 -15.58 -9.52
C GLY A 101 2.80 -15.93 -8.14
N HIS A 102 1.47 -15.87 -7.94
CA HIS A 102 0.80 -16.18 -6.67
C HIS A 102 1.40 -15.41 -5.46
N PRO A 103 1.36 -14.07 -5.47
CA PRO A 103 1.87 -13.26 -4.38
C PRO A 103 1.18 -13.59 -3.05
N MET A 104 1.91 -13.45 -1.95
CA MET A 104 1.33 -13.51 -0.61
C MET A 104 0.45 -12.29 -0.38
N SER A 105 -0.71 -12.47 0.24
CA SER A 105 -1.69 -11.39 0.39
C SER A 105 -2.19 -11.20 1.81
N ALA A 106 -2.45 -9.96 2.19
CA ALA A 106 -3.09 -9.62 3.46
C ALA A 106 -3.99 -8.40 3.33
N HIS A 107 -4.92 -8.25 4.28
CA HIS A 107 -5.78 -7.09 4.38
C HIS A 107 -5.33 -6.21 5.55
N TRP A 108 -4.98 -4.96 5.25
CA TRP A 108 -4.59 -3.93 6.21
C TRP A 108 -5.63 -2.81 6.16
N GLY A 109 -6.83 -3.05 6.72
CA GLY A 109 -7.93 -2.09 6.69
C GLY A 109 -7.60 -0.77 7.39
N PHE A 110 -7.91 0.35 6.74
CA PHE A 110 -7.86 1.70 7.31
C PHE A 110 -9.14 2.45 6.91
N GLU A 111 -9.63 3.29 7.83
CA GLU A 111 -10.74 4.21 7.54
C GLU A 111 -10.40 5.10 6.35
N ASP A 112 -11.42 5.53 5.61
CA ASP A 112 -11.22 6.43 4.48
C ASP A 112 -11.07 7.89 4.95
N PRO A 113 -9.86 8.49 4.90
CA PRO A 113 -9.71 9.87 5.32
C PRO A 113 -10.42 10.84 4.36
N ALA A 114 -10.71 10.44 3.13
CA ALA A 114 -11.44 11.25 2.16
C ALA A 114 -12.95 11.33 2.45
N ALA A 115 -13.48 10.44 3.29
CA ALA A 115 -14.88 10.46 3.71
C ALA A 115 -15.14 11.49 4.84
N VAL A 116 -14.10 12.07 5.43
CA VAL A 116 -14.23 13.07 6.49
C VAL A 116 -14.73 14.39 5.90
N VAL A 117 -15.87 14.85 6.41
CA VAL A 117 -16.48 16.15 6.07
C VAL A 117 -16.11 17.16 7.15
N GLY A 118 -15.74 18.37 6.74
CA GLY A 118 -15.33 19.43 7.65
C GLY A 118 -14.41 20.45 6.98
N THR A 119 -13.74 21.24 7.81
CA THR A 119 -12.67 22.15 7.45
C THR A 119 -11.46 21.40 6.88
N ASP A 120 -10.58 22.13 6.19
CA ASP A 120 -9.37 21.52 5.63
C ASP A 120 -8.41 21.05 6.74
N GLU A 121 -8.41 21.72 7.90
CA GLU A 121 -7.65 21.32 9.09
C GLU A 121 -8.14 19.97 9.64
N GLU A 122 -9.45 19.77 9.73
CA GLU A 122 -10.05 18.50 10.17
C GLU A 122 -9.73 17.35 9.18
N LYS A 123 -9.80 17.64 7.87
CA LYS A 123 -9.41 16.68 6.84
C LYS A 123 -7.92 16.35 6.95
N ARG A 124 -7.03 17.34 7.03
CA ARG A 124 -5.58 17.10 7.22
C ARG A 124 -5.31 16.26 8.46
N ALA A 125 -5.98 16.54 9.58
CA ALA A 125 -5.84 15.75 10.80
C ALA A 125 -6.22 14.27 10.57
N ALA A 126 -7.31 14.01 9.83
CA ALA A 126 -7.70 12.65 9.45
C ALA A 126 -6.65 11.98 8.54
N PHE A 127 -6.14 12.68 7.53
CA PHE A 127 -5.07 12.17 6.66
C PHE A 127 -3.79 11.85 7.45
N HIS A 128 -3.34 12.74 8.34
CA HIS A 128 -2.19 12.50 9.21
C HIS A 128 -2.39 11.28 10.12
N ARG A 129 -3.60 11.10 10.68
CA ARG A 129 -3.93 9.92 11.50
C ARG A 129 -3.75 8.64 10.69
N ILE A 130 -4.37 8.54 9.52
CA ILE A 130 -4.28 7.36 8.65
C ILE A 130 -2.85 7.13 8.15
N PHE A 131 -2.12 8.20 7.81
CA PHE A 131 -0.73 8.11 7.40
C PHE A 131 0.17 7.49 8.49
N ARG A 132 -0.02 7.90 9.76
CA ARG A 132 0.71 7.30 10.90
C ARG A 132 0.36 5.83 11.09
N GLN A 133 -0.90 5.45 10.96
CA GLN A 133 -1.33 4.05 11.04
C GLN A 133 -0.69 3.20 9.94
N ILE A 134 -0.67 3.69 8.70
CA ILE A 134 0.00 3.03 7.56
C ILE A 134 1.50 2.89 7.87
N MET A 135 2.15 3.97 8.31
CA MET A 135 3.57 3.98 8.64
C MET A 135 3.91 2.95 9.74
N THR A 136 3.06 2.79 10.75
CA THR A 136 3.24 1.75 11.79
C THR A 136 3.23 0.36 11.19
N ARG A 137 2.23 0.01 10.36
CA ARG A 137 2.16 -1.32 9.73
C ARG A 137 3.34 -1.56 8.77
N VAL A 138 3.71 -0.55 7.99
CA VAL A 138 4.89 -0.60 7.11
C VAL A 138 6.16 -0.83 7.91
N ASN A 139 6.37 -0.15 9.04
CA ASN A 139 7.54 -0.36 9.90
C ASN A 139 7.63 -1.80 10.44
N ILE A 140 6.51 -2.36 10.90
CA ILE A 140 6.47 -3.74 11.38
C ILE A 140 6.81 -4.71 10.24
N PHE A 141 6.20 -4.52 9.06
CA PHE A 141 6.47 -5.34 7.88
C PHE A 141 7.93 -5.29 7.43
N LEU A 142 8.52 -4.09 7.39
CA LEU A 142 9.94 -3.90 7.04
C LEU A 142 10.90 -4.53 8.06
N SER A 143 10.45 -4.77 9.29
CA SER A 143 11.24 -5.41 10.35
C SER A 143 11.21 -6.95 10.29
N LEU A 144 10.36 -7.54 9.43
CA LEU A 144 10.28 -8.99 9.31
C LEU A 144 11.57 -9.59 8.72
N PRO A 145 12.11 -10.66 9.30
CA PRO A 145 13.28 -11.36 8.77
C PRO A 145 12.89 -12.31 7.63
N LEU A 146 12.42 -11.78 6.50
CA LEU A 146 11.87 -12.59 5.39
C LEU A 146 12.79 -13.70 4.87
N HIS A 147 14.10 -13.55 4.98
CA HIS A 147 15.08 -14.56 4.56
C HIS A 147 15.18 -15.76 5.52
N MET A 148 14.70 -15.63 6.76
CA MET A 148 14.69 -16.70 7.78
C MET A 148 13.34 -17.38 7.91
N LEU A 149 12.28 -16.81 7.31
CA LEU A 149 10.92 -17.29 7.47
C LEU A 149 10.49 -18.14 6.27
N GLU A 150 9.80 -19.25 6.55
CA GLU A 150 9.10 -20.01 5.51
C GLU A 150 7.88 -19.24 5.00
N LYS A 151 7.42 -19.54 3.79
CA LYS A 151 6.26 -18.87 3.15
C LYS A 151 5.02 -18.83 4.06
N ASN A 152 4.69 -19.95 4.73
CA ASN A 152 3.54 -20.03 5.62
C ASN A 152 3.71 -19.20 6.90
N ALA A 153 4.95 -18.98 7.36
CA ALA A 153 5.22 -18.08 8.47
C ALA A 153 5.07 -16.62 8.02
N ILE A 154 5.67 -16.24 6.88
CA ILE A 154 5.52 -14.90 6.30
C ILE A 154 4.04 -14.56 6.11
N GLN A 155 3.26 -15.48 5.52
CA GLN A 155 1.82 -15.31 5.29
C GLN A 155 1.05 -15.04 6.59
N ARG A 156 1.40 -15.70 7.69
CA ARG A 156 0.77 -15.46 9.00
C ARG A 156 1.15 -14.10 9.57
N GLU A 157 2.45 -13.75 9.53
CA GLU A 157 2.93 -12.44 10.02
C GLU A 157 2.24 -11.27 9.30
N ILE A 158 2.16 -11.30 7.97
CA ILE A 158 1.52 -10.22 7.21
C ILE A 158 0.01 -10.09 7.50
N GLN A 159 -0.66 -11.19 7.83
CA GLN A 159 -2.05 -11.20 8.27
C GLN A 159 -2.19 -10.61 9.68
N THR A 160 -1.32 -11.00 10.61
CA THR A 160 -1.28 -10.47 11.99
C THR A 160 -1.03 -8.96 12.02
N ILE A 161 -0.15 -8.45 11.15
CA ILE A 161 0.05 -7.00 10.99
C ILE A 161 -1.26 -6.28 10.63
N GLY A 162 -2.07 -6.89 9.75
CA GLY A 162 -3.36 -6.35 9.35
C GLY A 162 -4.39 -6.27 10.48
N THR A 163 -4.34 -7.19 11.44
CA THR A 163 -5.25 -7.24 12.59
C THR A 163 -4.73 -6.50 13.82
N THR A 164 -3.48 -6.02 13.80
CA THR A 164 -2.90 -5.27 14.92
C THR A 164 -3.57 -3.90 15.02
N PRO A 165 -4.06 -3.49 16.22
CA PRO A 165 -4.62 -2.16 16.45
C PRO A 165 -3.59 -1.06 16.17
N VAL A 166 -4.00 -0.02 15.45
CA VAL A 166 -3.17 1.14 15.06
C VAL A 166 -3.91 2.46 15.24
#